data_AF-A0A2V5PQN8-F1
#
_entry.id   AF-A0A2V5PQN8-F1
#
_cell.length_a   1.000
_cell.length_b   1.000
_cell.length_c   1.000
_cell.angle_alpha   90.00
_cell.angle_beta   90.00
_cell.angle_gamma   90.00
#
_symmetry.space_group_name_H-M   'P 1'
#
loop_
_entity.id
_entity.type
_entity.pdbx_description
1 polymer ?
#
loop_
_entity_poly.entity_id
_entity_poly.type
_entity_poly.pdbx_seq_one_letter_code
_entity_poly.pdbx_strand_id
1 'polypeptide(L)'
;MKRFQQMWNPRAAFAAYIPLYASCSMTFIGDTDLSPAPIRQFHGAADDYVPVAPCRPYFERLRAAGRDVQLTEYPDAHHGYDNPLGNKTPTVAKGSQSVRACKLKEEPLGTIINAETGQPFTYKDPCVQIDPHTGYNESAANATRKAVKDFVRTVFKLER
;
A
#
# COMPACT_ATOMS: atom_id res chain seq x y z
N MET A 1 6.99 10.62 0.64
CA MET A 1 7.23 10.91 -0.80
C MET A 1 7.94 12.24 -1.05
N LYS A 2 7.67 13.31 -0.29
CA LYS A 2 8.31 14.62 -0.53
C LYS A 2 9.84 14.58 -0.38
N ARG A 3 10.35 13.95 0.69
CA ARG A 3 11.79 13.72 0.90
C ARG A 3 12.46 13.02 -0.29
N PHE A 4 11.83 11.96 -0.81
CA PHE A 4 12.31 11.22 -1.98
C PHE A 4 12.33 12.10 -3.24
N GLN A 5 11.24 12.83 -3.52
CA GLN A 5 11.16 13.74 -4.65
C GLN A 5 12.23 14.85 -4.57
N GLN A 6 12.42 15.46 -3.38
CA GLN A 6 13.44 16.48 -3.16
C GLN A 6 14.86 15.97 -3.42
N MET A 7 15.14 14.71 -3.03
CA MET A 7 16.45 14.09 -3.21
C MET A 7 16.76 13.77 -4.68
N TRP A 8 15.79 13.25 -5.42
CA TRP A 8 16.05 12.65 -6.73
C TRP A 8 15.58 13.48 -7.92
N ASN A 9 14.49 14.25 -7.78
CA ASN A 9 14.01 15.12 -8.85
C ASN A 9 13.11 16.26 -8.29
N PRO A 10 13.71 17.33 -7.73
CA PRO A 10 12.94 18.43 -7.14
C PRO A 10 12.16 19.26 -8.18
N ARG A 11 12.42 19.05 -9.48
CA ARG A 11 11.83 19.82 -10.58
C ARG A 11 10.60 19.16 -11.21
N ALA A 12 10.33 17.89 -10.90
CA ALA A 12 9.15 17.19 -11.38
C ALA A 12 8.26 16.78 -10.22
N ALA A 13 6.94 16.78 -10.43
CA ALA A 13 5.96 16.31 -9.47
C ALA A 13 4.98 15.34 -10.14
N PHE A 14 4.53 14.34 -9.39
CA PHE A 14 3.42 13.50 -9.84
C PHE A 14 2.10 14.26 -9.68
N ALA A 15 1.18 14.05 -10.61
CA ALA A 15 -0.17 14.60 -10.53
C ALA A 15 -1.06 13.85 -9.52
N ALA A 16 -0.79 12.57 -9.28
CA ALA A 16 -1.52 11.70 -8.36
C ALA A 16 -0.77 10.39 -8.07
N TYR A 17 -1.20 9.64 -7.06
CA TYR A 17 -0.71 8.30 -6.74
C TYR A 17 -1.87 7.29 -6.59
N ILE A 18 -1.69 6.10 -7.16
CA ILE A 18 -2.72 5.05 -7.20
C ILE A 18 -2.10 3.70 -6.77
N PRO A 19 -1.78 3.52 -5.48
CA PRO A 19 -1.27 2.24 -4.99
C PRO A 19 -2.39 1.19 -4.94
N LEU A 20 -2.11 0.00 -5.44
CA LEU A 20 -2.93 -1.18 -5.26
C LEU A 20 -2.25 -2.09 -4.23
N TYR A 21 -3.01 -2.54 -3.22
CA TYR A 21 -2.57 -3.45 -2.16
C TYR A 21 -1.18 -3.11 -1.56
N ALA A 22 -0.86 -1.82 -1.48
CA ALA A 22 0.43 -1.36 -0.97
C ALA A 22 0.50 -1.47 0.56
N SER A 23 1.68 -1.85 1.07
CA SER A 23 1.90 -2.01 2.50
C SER A 23 1.92 -0.68 3.25
N CYS A 24 1.34 -0.70 4.45
CA CYS A 24 1.46 0.38 5.44
C CYS A 24 2.07 -0.12 6.75
N SER A 25 2.72 -1.29 6.76
CA SER A 25 3.30 -1.89 7.96
C SER A 25 4.63 -1.27 8.38
N MET A 26 5.28 -0.52 7.47
CA MET A 26 6.53 0.19 7.74
C MET A 26 6.23 1.66 8.07
N THR A 27 6.71 2.14 9.22
CA THR A 27 6.64 3.56 9.58
C THR A 27 7.92 4.26 9.13
N PHE A 28 7.80 5.19 8.19
CA PHE A 28 8.93 5.98 7.70
C PHE A 28 9.10 7.29 8.48
N ILE A 29 10.32 7.82 8.52
CA ILE A 29 10.59 9.13 9.10
C ILE A 29 9.89 10.19 8.23
N GLY A 30 8.99 10.95 8.84
CA GLY A 30 8.21 11.96 8.13
C GLY A 30 7.17 11.37 7.17
N ASP A 31 6.60 10.20 7.48
CA ASP A 31 5.61 9.50 6.65
C ASP A 31 4.33 10.31 6.34
N THR A 32 4.07 11.39 7.08
CA THR A 32 2.97 12.35 6.81
C THR A 32 3.36 13.56 5.97
N ASP A 33 4.67 13.84 5.78
CA ASP A 33 5.16 14.90 4.88
C ASP A 33 5.26 14.37 3.44
N LEU A 34 4.09 14.21 2.83
CA LEU A 34 3.95 13.79 1.44
C LEU A 34 3.87 15.00 0.50
N SER A 35 4.02 14.76 -0.80
CA SER A 35 3.68 15.76 -1.80
C SER A 35 2.17 16.09 -1.70
N PRO A 36 1.73 17.25 -2.20
CA PRO A 36 0.32 17.64 -2.14
C PRO A 36 -0.58 16.85 -3.11
N ALA A 37 -0.02 15.98 -3.96
CA ALA A 37 -0.79 15.24 -4.95
C ALA A 37 -1.68 14.18 -4.28
N PRO A 38 -2.92 14.00 -4.79
CA PRO A 38 -3.90 13.08 -4.20
C PRO A 38 -3.45 11.62 -4.26
N ILE A 39 -3.81 10.85 -3.23
CA ILE A 39 -3.56 9.41 -3.13
C ILE A 39 -4.89 8.66 -3.11
N ARG A 40 -5.04 7.67 -3.98
CA ARG A 40 -6.19 6.75 -3.98
C ARG A 40 -5.69 5.31 -3.88
N GLN A 41 -5.70 4.76 -2.67
CA GLN A 41 -5.29 3.40 -2.41
C GLN A 41 -6.47 2.44 -2.49
N PHE A 42 -6.26 1.30 -3.14
CA PHE A 42 -7.25 0.24 -3.28
C PHE A 42 -6.70 -1.05 -2.70
N HIS A 43 -7.43 -1.68 -1.79
CA HIS A 43 -6.90 -2.78 -0.98
C HIS A 43 -7.95 -3.88 -0.75
N GLY A 44 -7.50 -5.13 -0.64
CA GLY A 44 -8.37 -6.24 -0.28
C GLY A 44 -8.53 -6.36 1.24
N ALA A 45 -9.77 -6.45 1.73
CA ALA A 45 -10.01 -6.61 3.17
C ALA A 45 -9.61 -8.00 3.69
N ALA A 46 -9.50 -8.99 2.81
CA ALA A 46 -9.08 -10.35 3.12
C ALA A 46 -7.59 -10.61 2.78
N ASP A 47 -6.84 -9.57 2.41
CA ASP A 47 -5.41 -9.67 2.11
C ASP A 47 -4.61 -10.09 3.36
N ASP A 48 -4.13 -11.32 3.37
CA ASP A 48 -3.22 -11.88 4.38
C ASP A 48 -1.77 -11.92 3.88
N TYR A 49 -1.49 -11.40 2.69
CA TYR A 49 -0.14 -11.17 2.20
C TYR A 49 0.36 -9.84 2.75
N VAL A 50 -0.36 -8.77 2.48
CA VAL A 50 -0.09 -7.42 2.96
C VAL A 50 -1.38 -6.91 3.59
N PRO A 51 -1.60 -7.09 4.90
CA PRO A 51 -2.87 -6.72 5.49
C PRO A 51 -3.17 -5.23 5.41
N VAL A 52 -4.45 -4.90 5.19
CA VAL A 52 -4.93 -3.52 5.15
C VAL A 52 -4.97 -2.84 6.52
N ALA A 53 -5.01 -3.63 7.60
CA ALA A 53 -5.25 -3.12 8.96
C ALA A 53 -4.27 -1.98 9.37
N PRO A 54 -2.95 -2.04 9.09
CA PRO A 54 -2.03 -0.94 9.37
C PRO A 54 -2.30 0.33 8.53
N CYS A 55 -2.92 0.20 7.36
CA CYS A 55 -3.23 1.35 6.50
C CYS A 55 -4.32 2.24 7.09
N ARG A 56 -5.30 1.69 7.81
CA ARG A 56 -6.40 2.47 8.39
C ARG A 56 -5.90 3.60 9.31
N PRO A 57 -5.11 3.35 10.38
CA PRO A 57 -4.58 4.42 11.21
C PRO A 57 -3.60 5.33 10.46
N TYR A 58 -2.81 4.79 9.52
CA TYR A 58 -1.90 5.62 8.72
C TYR A 58 -2.65 6.64 7.84
N PHE A 59 -3.71 6.21 7.17
CA PHE A 59 -4.55 7.10 6.36
C PHE A 59 -5.29 8.13 7.22
N GLU A 60 -5.65 7.81 8.47
CA GLU A 60 -6.15 8.83 9.41
C GLU A 60 -5.09 9.88 9.73
N ARG A 61 -3.83 9.48 10.01
CA ARG A 61 -2.73 10.43 10.24
C ARG A 61 -2.50 11.33 9.02
N LEU A 62 -2.57 10.76 7.81
CA LEU A 62 -2.42 11.52 6.57
C LEU A 62 -3.54 12.56 6.40
N ARG A 63 -4.79 12.19 6.65
CA ARG A 63 -5.93 13.12 6.63
C ARG A 63 -5.76 14.22 7.68
N ALA A 64 -5.41 13.86 8.91
CA ALA A 64 -5.16 14.82 9.99
C ALA A 64 -4.01 15.80 9.66
N ALA A 65 -3.03 15.36 8.86
CA ALA A 65 -1.96 16.19 8.32
C ALA A 65 -2.34 16.98 7.06
N GLY A 66 -3.63 17.03 6.69
CA GLY A 66 -4.14 17.81 5.57
C GLY A 66 -3.87 17.20 4.19
N ARG A 67 -3.62 15.89 4.09
CA ARG A 67 -3.38 15.20 2.81
C ARG A 67 -4.70 14.72 2.19
N ASP A 68 -4.84 14.94 0.88
CA ASP A 68 -5.94 14.36 0.09
C ASP A 68 -5.67 12.87 -0.16
N VAL A 69 -6.17 12.02 0.74
CA VAL A 69 -5.99 10.58 0.68
C VAL A 69 -7.30 9.82 0.86
N GLN A 70 -7.47 8.74 0.09
CA GLN A 70 -8.58 7.82 0.23
C GLN A 70 -8.07 6.38 0.24
N LEU A 71 -8.53 5.59 1.21
CA LEU A 71 -8.35 4.15 1.27
C LEU A 71 -9.70 3.49 0.91
N THR A 72 -9.70 2.70 -0.16
CA THR A 72 -10.86 1.91 -0.59
C THR A 72 -10.56 0.44 -0.30
N GLU A 73 -11.45 -0.20 0.45
CA GLU A 73 -11.32 -1.60 0.84
C GLU A 73 -12.41 -2.43 0.15
N TYR A 74 -12.02 -3.55 -0.47
CA TYR A 74 -12.97 -4.48 -1.07
C TYR A 74 -13.15 -5.71 -0.18
N PRO A 75 -14.39 -6.04 0.23
CA PRO A 75 -14.68 -7.29 0.91
C PRO A 75 -14.21 -8.49 0.08
N ASP A 76 -13.73 -9.53 0.77
CA ASP A 76 -13.33 -10.83 0.20
C ASP A 76 -12.22 -10.80 -0.88
N ALA A 77 -11.59 -9.64 -1.10
CA ALA A 77 -10.45 -9.53 -2.01
C ALA A 77 -9.14 -9.81 -1.27
N HIS A 78 -8.28 -10.62 -1.89
CA HIS A 78 -6.93 -10.94 -1.43
C HIS A 78 -5.87 -10.15 -2.20
N HIS A 79 -4.59 -10.40 -1.91
CA HIS A 79 -3.49 -9.84 -2.68
C HIS A 79 -3.59 -10.23 -4.16
N GLY A 80 -3.32 -9.28 -5.07
CA GLY A 80 -3.42 -9.51 -6.51
C GLY A 80 -4.85 -9.67 -7.04
N TYR A 81 -5.85 -9.13 -6.35
CA TYR A 81 -7.27 -9.23 -6.74
C TYR A 81 -7.60 -8.71 -8.14
N ASP A 82 -6.77 -7.85 -8.71
CA ASP A 82 -6.95 -7.21 -10.00
C ASP A 82 -6.33 -7.99 -11.18
N ASN A 83 -5.64 -9.10 -10.90
CA ASN A 83 -5.01 -9.94 -11.92
C ASN A 83 -6.02 -10.93 -12.53
N PRO A 84 -6.53 -10.72 -13.76
CA PRO A 84 -7.53 -11.60 -14.37
C PRO A 84 -7.01 -12.99 -14.74
N LEU A 85 -5.69 -13.20 -14.70
CA LEU A 85 -5.06 -14.50 -14.91
C LEU A 85 -4.88 -15.29 -13.60
N GLY A 86 -5.21 -14.69 -12.46
CA GLY A 86 -5.14 -15.34 -11.15
C GLY A 86 -6.31 -16.30 -10.89
N ASN A 87 -6.15 -17.16 -9.90
CA ASN A 87 -7.20 -18.08 -9.47
C ASN A 87 -8.37 -17.30 -8.85
N LYS A 88 -9.62 -17.64 -9.23
CA LYS A 88 -10.84 -17.06 -8.64
C LYS A 88 -11.06 -17.47 -7.19
N THR A 89 -10.52 -18.62 -6.80
CA THR A 89 -10.44 -19.06 -5.41
C THR A 89 -9.09 -18.64 -4.85
N PRO A 90 -9.05 -17.94 -3.70
CA PRO A 90 -7.80 -17.57 -3.04
C PRO A 90 -6.91 -18.80 -2.87
N THR A 91 -5.67 -18.69 -3.33
CA THR A 91 -4.70 -19.78 -3.37
C THR A 91 -3.44 -19.38 -2.62
N VAL A 92 -2.91 -20.31 -1.84
CA VAL A 92 -1.65 -20.13 -1.12
C VAL A 92 -0.51 -19.90 -2.10
N ALA A 93 0.17 -18.77 -1.95
CA ALA A 93 1.45 -18.47 -2.58
C ALA A 93 2.57 -19.18 -1.78
N LYS A 94 2.77 -20.46 -2.08
CA LYS A 94 3.66 -21.33 -1.32
C LYS A 94 5.11 -20.83 -1.31
N GLY A 95 5.70 -20.72 -0.13
CA GLY A 95 7.05 -20.22 0.12
C GLY A 95 7.18 -18.70 0.06
N SER A 96 6.12 -17.98 -0.32
CA SER A 96 6.15 -16.52 -0.37
C SER A 96 6.21 -15.92 1.03
N GLN A 97 7.14 -15.00 1.23
CA GLN A 97 7.35 -14.34 2.51
C GLN A 97 6.46 -13.11 2.66
N SER A 98 5.97 -12.88 3.86
CA SER A 98 5.18 -11.72 4.24
C SER A 98 5.69 -11.15 5.56
N VAL A 99 5.82 -9.82 5.60
CA VAL A 99 6.15 -9.06 6.82
C VAL A 99 4.90 -8.66 7.62
N ARG A 100 3.75 -9.33 7.39
CA ARG A 100 2.45 -8.99 7.99
C ARG A 100 2.42 -8.96 9.51
N ALA A 101 3.31 -9.69 10.18
CA ALA A 101 3.43 -9.69 11.63
C ALA A 101 4.62 -8.85 12.14
N CYS A 102 5.38 -8.20 11.25
CA CYS A 102 6.52 -7.37 11.65
C CYS A 102 6.11 -5.93 11.92
N LYS A 103 6.63 -5.35 13.02
CA LYS A 103 6.54 -3.91 13.28
C LYS A 103 7.83 -3.26 12.84
N LEU A 104 7.83 -2.66 11.65
CA LEU A 104 9.03 -2.13 11.02
C LEU A 104 9.02 -0.60 11.06
N LYS A 105 10.18 0.00 11.33
CA LYS A 105 10.36 1.45 11.25
C LYS A 105 11.68 1.83 10.60
N GLU A 106 11.68 2.98 9.93
CA GLU A 106 12.89 3.63 9.45
C GLU A 106 13.62 4.32 10.61
N GLU A 107 14.94 4.17 10.61
CA GLU A 107 15.89 4.91 11.44
C GLU A 107 16.86 5.72 10.56
N PRO A 108 17.69 6.62 11.14
CA PRO A 108 18.63 7.43 10.37
C PRO A 108 19.48 6.60 9.40
N LEU A 109 19.90 7.26 8.32
CA LEU A 109 20.59 6.64 7.17
C LEU A 109 19.71 5.67 6.36
N GLY A 110 18.40 5.64 6.59
CA GLY A 110 17.46 4.79 5.85
C GLY A 110 17.44 3.33 6.32
N THR A 111 18.01 3.06 7.49
CA THR A 111 18.02 1.71 8.07
C THR A 111 16.60 1.30 8.44
N ILE A 112 16.18 0.11 8.04
CA ILE A 112 14.91 -0.46 8.52
C ILE A 112 15.22 -1.39 9.69
N ILE A 113 14.56 -1.15 10.81
CA ILE A 113 14.69 -1.99 12.00
C ILE A 113 13.37 -2.64 12.37
N ASN A 114 13.45 -3.76 13.08
CA ASN A 114 12.32 -4.31 13.80
C ASN A 114 12.14 -3.54 15.11
N ALA A 115 11.03 -2.83 15.22
CA ALA A 115 10.74 -1.94 16.35
C ALA A 115 10.59 -2.69 17.68
N GLU A 116 10.33 -4.00 17.66
CA GLU A 116 10.21 -4.82 18.87
C GLU A 116 11.58 -5.25 19.40
N THR A 117 12.55 -5.53 18.51
CA THR A 117 13.88 -6.01 18.89
C THR A 117 14.95 -4.92 18.91
N GLY A 118 14.71 -3.80 18.23
CA GLY A 118 15.70 -2.74 18.02
C GLY A 118 16.81 -3.11 17.03
N GLN A 119 16.74 -4.29 16.39
CA GLN A 119 17.78 -4.79 15.48
C GLN A 119 17.45 -4.47 14.02
N PRO A 120 18.46 -4.34 13.14
CA PRO A 120 18.25 -4.25 11.70
C PRO A 120 17.36 -5.39 11.20
N PHE A 121 16.32 -5.04 10.45
CA PHE A 121 15.38 -6.02 9.93
C PHE A 121 16.07 -6.95 8.94
N THR A 122 15.77 -8.24 9.05
CA THR A 122 16.12 -9.23 8.03
C THR A 122 14.91 -10.10 7.71
N TYR A 123 14.90 -10.72 6.52
CA TYR A 123 13.89 -11.73 6.18
C TYR A 123 13.99 -13.03 7.00
N LYS A 124 14.96 -13.12 7.93
CA LYS A 124 15.10 -14.21 8.91
C LYS A 124 14.43 -13.86 10.25
N ASP A 125 13.92 -12.64 10.41
CA ASP A 125 13.24 -12.22 11.63
C ASP A 125 12.05 -13.15 11.91
N PRO A 126 11.80 -13.55 13.18
CA PRO A 126 10.71 -14.46 13.53
C PRO A 126 9.30 -13.95 13.16
N CYS A 127 9.15 -12.64 12.97
CA CYS A 127 7.89 -12.02 12.54
C CYS A 127 7.58 -12.23 11.05
N VAL A 128 8.55 -12.69 10.25
CA VAL A 128 8.34 -13.00 8.83
C VAL A 128 7.54 -14.29 8.74
N GLN A 129 6.34 -14.17 8.19
CA GLN A 129 5.46 -15.31 7.97
C GLN A 129 5.54 -15.75 6.51
N ILE A 130 5.09 -16.96 6.23
CA ILE A 130 5.09 -17.53 4.88
C ILE A 130 3.67 -17.88 4.44
N ASP A 131 3.55 -18.35 3.20
CA ASP A 131 2.34 -18.96 2.64
C ASP A 131 1.08 -18.07 2.70
N PRO A 132 1.15 -16.76 2.33
CA PRO A 132 -0.04 -15.93 2.20
C PRO A 132 -0.92 -16.37 1.01
N HIS A 133 -2.11 -15.78 0.89
CA HIS A 133 -3.01 -16.03 -0.24
C HIS A 133 -2.95 -14.92 -1.30
N THR A 134 -3.14 -15.34 -2.54
CA THR A 134 -3.42 -14.46 -3.68
C THR A 134 -4.69 -14.95 -4.37
N GLY A 135 -5.44 -14.08 -5.03
CA GLY A 135 -6.61 -14.53 -5.76
C GLY A 135 -7.32 -13.41 -6.50
N TYR A 136 -7.73 -13.68 -7.73
CA TYR A 136 -8.50 -12.78 -8.55
C TYR A 136 -9.90 -12.58 -7.97
N ASN A 137 -10.35 -11.34 -7.85
CA ASN A 137 -11.72 -11.01 -7.48
C ASN A 137 -12.29 -10.06 -8.53
N GLU A 138 -13.18 -10.59 -9.38
CA GLU A 138 -13.74 -9.88 -10.52
C GLU A 138 -14.48 -8.59 -10.14
N SER A 139 -15.26 -8.64 -9.05
CA SER A 139 -16.01 -7.48 -8.56
C SER A 139 -15.05 -6.36 -8.11
N ALA A 140 -14.06 -6.69 -7.28
CA ALA A 140 -13.05 -5.75 -6.82
C ALA A 140 -12.21 -5.19 -7.98
N ALA A 141 -11.81 -6.05 -8.93
CA ALA A 141 -11.04 -5.65 -10.11
C ALA A 141 -11.83 -4.65 -10.99
N ASN A 142 -13.11 -4.93 -11.25
CA ASN A 142 -13.96 -4.06 -12.05
C ASN A 142 -14.25 -2.73 -11.33
N ALA A 143 -14.48 -2.76 -10.02
CA ALA A 143 -14.65 -1.57 -9.20
C ALA A 143 -13.39 -0.68 -9.21
N THR A 144 -12.20 -1.27 -9.01
CA THR A 144 -10.92 -0.54 -9.08
C THR A 144 -10.72 0.07 -10.45
N ARG A 145 -10.93 -0.68 -11.54
CA ARG A 145 -10.79 -0.15 -12.91
C ARG A 145 -11.70 1.06 -13.14
N LYS A 146 -12.95 1.00 -12.67
CA LYS A 146 -13.88 2.13 -12.76
C LYS A 146 -13.37 3.33 -11.95
N ALA A 147 -13.04 3.13 -10.68
CA ALA A 147 -12.60 4.19 -9.78
C ALA A 147 -11.30 4.86 -10.27
N VAL A 148 -10.35 4.08 -10.78
CA VAL A 148 -9.10 4.59 -11.35
C VAL A 148 -9.37 5.44 -12.60
N LYS A 149 -10.23 4.99 -13.52
CA LYS A 149 -10.59 5.77 -14.71
C LYS A 149 -11.24 7.10 -14.33
N ASP A 150 -12.19 7.07 -13.39
CA ASP A 150 -12.88 8.28 -12.92
C ASP A 150 -11.91 9.26 -12.23
N PHE A 151 -10.99 8.73 -11.41
CA PHE A 151 -9.97 9.53 -10.74
C PHE A 151 -9.00 10.17 -11.73
N VAL A 152 -8.46 9.40 -12.68
CA VAL A 152 -7.53 9.91 -13.70
C VAL A 152 -8.19 10.98 -14.57
N ARG A 153 -9.45 10.77 -15.01
CA ARG A 153 -10.20 11.81 -15.74
C ARG A 153 -10.33 13.09 -14.95
N THR A 154 -10.60 12.99 -13.65
CA THR A 154 -10.69 14.15 -12.75
C THR A 154 -9.35 14.87 -12.61
N VAL A 155 -8.27 14.14 -12.34
CA VAL A 155 -6.91 14.69 -12.17
C VAL A 155 -6.44 15.44 -13.41
N PHE A 156 -6.69 14.88 -14.60
CA PHE A 156 -6.25 15.46 -15.87
C PHE A 156 -7.30 16.32 -16.58
N LYS A 157 -8.45 16.57 -15.95
CA LYS A 157 -9.56 17.37 -16.51
C LYS A 157 -9.98 16.90 -17.91
N LEU A 158 -10.04 15.58 -18.10
CA LEU A 158 -10.48 15.00 -19.37
C LEU A 158 -12.01 15.13 -19.45
N GLU A 159 -12.52 15.64 -20.59
CA GLU A 159 -13.96 15.83 -20.83
C GLU A 159 -14.75 14.53 -20.61
N ARG A 160 -16.00 14.66 -20.15
CA ARG A 160 -16.88 13.52 -19.83
C ARG A 160 -17.51 12.90 -21.07
#